data_AF-A0A9N7R0S9-F1
#
_entry.id   AF-A0A9N7R0S9-F1
#
_cell.length_a   1.000
_cell.length_b   1.000
_cell.length_c   1.000
_cell.angle_alpha   90.00
_cell.angle_beta   90.00
_cell.angle_gamma   90.00
#
_symmetry.space_group_name_H-M   'P 1'
#
loop_
_entity.id
_entity.type
_entity.pdbx_description
1 polymer ?
#
loop_
_entity_poly.entity_id
_entity_poly.type
_entity_poly.pdbx_seq_one_letter_code
_entity_poly.pdbx_strand_id
1 'polypeptide(L)' 'YRLFTGQAVNMNKSAVFFSRNTPLTLQHSICSTLNGITAHRSTRYLGLPLGIGKSKKE' A
#
# COMPACT_ATOMS: atom_id res chain seq x y z
N TYR A 1 10.99 10.88 7.82
CA TYR A 1 10.09 11.91 7.27
C TYR A 1 9.82 12.98 8.30
N ARG A 2 9.04 12.73 9.36
CA ARG A 2 8.72 13.73 10.40
C ARG A 2 9.91 14.51 10.98
N LEU A 3 11.01 13.81 11.31
CA LEU A 3 12.21 14.46 11.88
C LEU A 3 13.02 15.29 10.87
N PHE A 4 12.91 14.98 9.57
CA PHE A 4 13.70 15.63 8.51
C PHE A 4 12.90 16.73 7.78
N THR A 5 11.61 16.50 7.55
CA THR A 5 10.73 17.39 6.77
C THR A 5 9.66 18.07 7.61
N GLY A 6 9.50 17.70 8.90
CA GLY A 6 8.40 18.18 9.75
C GLY A 6 7.03 17.56 9.42
N GLN A 7 6.92 16.77 8.35
CA GLN A 7 5.64 16.28 7.85
C GLN A 7 5.28 14.91 8.44
N ALA A 8 4.00 14.71 8.76
CA ALA A 8 3.45 13.44 9.24
C ALA A 8 2.70 12.72 8.12
N VAL A 9 2.89 11.40 8.01
CA VAL A 9 2.15 10.56 7.07
C VAL A 9 0.81 10.17 7.70
N ASN A 10 -0.27 10.30 6.93
CA ASN A 10 -1.60 9.90 7.38
C ASN A 10 -1.82 8.40 7.12
N MET A 11 -1.53 7.57 8.12
CA MET A 11 -1.66 6.11 8.02
C MET A 11 -3.09 5.64 7.72
N ASN A 12 -4.12 6.41 8.08
CA ASN A 12 -5.52 6.07 7.77
C ASN A 12 -5.90 6.29 6.31
N LYS A 13 -5.19 7.18 5.60
CA LYS A 13 -5.37 7.45 4.16
C LYS A 13 -4.33 6.74 3.29
N SER A 14 -3.26 6.23 3.91
CA SER A 14 -2.23 5.47 3.24
C SER A 14 -2.65 4.01 3.07
N ALA A 15 -2.19 3.40 1.99
CA ALA A 15 -2.42 2.00 1.67
C ALA A 15 -1.13 1.38 1.15
N VAL A 16 -0.99 0.07 1.31
CA VAL A 16 0.10 -0.73 0.74
C VAL A 16 -0.43 -1.71 -0.29
N PHE A 17 0.39 -1.98 -1.31
CA PHE A 17 0.12 -2.96 -2.35
C PHE A 17 1.24 -3.99 -2.35
N PHE A 18 0.85 -5.26 -2.43
CA PHE A 18 1.79 -6.36 -2.50
C PHE A 18 1.81 -6.96 -3.89
N SER A 19 2.98 -7.42 -4.32
CA SER A 19 3.09 -8.22 -5.53
C SER A 19 2.38 -9.57 -5.35
N ARG A 20 1.92 -10.18 -6.45
CA ARG A 20 1.15 -11.44 -6.43
C ARG A 20 1.82 -12.57 -5.64
N ASN A 21 3.15 -12.62 -5.65
CA ASN A 21 3.92 -13.72 -5.07
C ASN A 21 4.37 -13.43 -3.63
N THR A 22 3.81 -12.39 -3.01
CA THR A 22 4.13 -12.05 -1.62
C THR A 22 3.34 -12.97 -0.68
N PRO A 23 3.97 -13.80 0.17
CA PRO A 23 3.26 -14.70 1.07
C PRO A 23 2.36 -13.92 2.06
N LEU A 24 1.17 -14.45 2.37
CA LEU A 24 0.21 -13.80 3.27
C LEU A 24 0.78 -13.54 4.67
N THR A 25 1.58 -14.48 5.19
CA THR A 25 2.26 -14.35 6.48
C THR A 25 3.18 -13.12 6.50
N LEU A 26 3.92 -12.91 5.41
CA LEU A 26 4.80 -11.76 5.25
C LEU A 26 4.02 -10.46 5.07
N GLN A 27 2.90 -10.48 4.33
CA GLN A 27 2.01 -9.32 4.22
C GLN A 27 1.46 -8.90 5.59
N HIS A 28 0.97 -9.85 6.39
CA HIS A 28 0.44 -9.60 7.72
C HIS A 28 1.51 -9.04 8.66
N SER A 29 2.72 -9.62 8.63
CA SER A 29 3.85 -9.12 9.41
C SER A 29 4.17 -7.66 9.06
N ILE A 30 4.22 -7.31 7.77
CA ILE A 30 4.51 -5.95 7.32
C ILE A 30 3.42 -4.98 7.75
N CYS A 31 2.14 -5.34 7.55
CA CYS A 31 1.03 -4.50 7.96
C CYS A 31 1.01 -4.25 9.48
N SER A 32 1.30 -5.28 10.28
CA SER A 32 1.41 -5.17 11.74
C SER A 32 2.54 -4.21 12.14
N THR A 33 3.71 -4.30 11.50
CA THR A 33 4.85 -3.42 11.78
C THR A 33 4.55 -1.96 11.39
N LEU A 34 3.76 -1.75 10.34
CA LEU A 34 3.36 -0.42 9.85
C LEU A 34 2.09 0.11 10.53
N ASN A 35 1.96 -0.11 11.84
CA ASN A 35 0.83 0.37 12.66
C ASN A 35 -0.55 -0.09 12.15
N GLY A 36 -0.65 -1.29 11.58
CA GLY A 36 -1.92 -1.85 11.11
C GLY A 36 -2.42 -1.26 9.81
N ILE A 37 -1.54 -0.74 8.95
CA ILE A 37 -1.91 -0.24 7.63
C ILE A 37 -2.65 -1.30 6.81
N THR A 38 -3.71 -0.88 6.13
CA THR A 38 -4.53 -1.79 5.33
C THR A 38 -3.90 -2.08 3.98
N ALA A 39 -3.82 -3.36 3.64
CA ALA A 39 -3.45 -3.80 2.30
C ALA A 39 -4.65 -3.64 1.36
N HIS A 40 -4.49 -2.89 0.28
CA HIS A 40 -5.54 -2.74 -0.73
C HIS A 40 -5.14 -3.47 -2.02
N ARG A 41 -6.13 -4.05 -2.71
CA ARG A 41 -5.93 -4.66 -4.03
C ARG A 41 -6.16 -3.68 -5.18
N SER A 42 -6.94 -2.63 -4.93
CA SER A 42 -7.23 -1.55 -5.87
C SER A 42 -7.59 -0.31 -5.06
N THR A 43 -7.11 0.85 -5.50
CA THR A 43 -7.51 2.14 -4.95
C THR A 43 -7.64 3.15 -6.08
N ARG A 44 -8.14 4.35 -5.76
CA ARG A 44 -8.24 5.44 -6.71
C ARG A 44 -7.21 6.51 -6.36
N TYR A 45 -6.55 7.04 -7.38
CA TYR A 45 -5.75 8.26 -7.25
C TYR A 45 -6.52 9.39 -7.91
N LEU A 46 -6.89 10.40 -7.12
CA LEU A 46 -7.68 11.53 -7.60
C LEU A 46 -8.98 11.11 -8.33
N GLY A 47 -9.64 10.04 -7.85
CA GLY A 47 -10.88 9.53 -8.44
C GLY A 47 -10.69 8.56 -9.61
N LEU A 48 -9.47 8.42 -10.14
CA LEU A 48 -9.16 7.50 -11.23
C LEU A 48 -8.67 6.16 -10.69
N PRO A 49 -9.05 5.02 -11.30
CA PRO A 49 -8.54 3.72 -10.89
C PRO A 49 -7.02 3.66 -11.06
N LEU A 50 -6.32 3.26 -10.01
CA LEU A 50 -4.88 3.01 -10.09
C LEU A 50 -4.64 1.69 -10.81
N GLY A 51 -3.87 1.75 -11.91
CA GLY A 51 -3.40 0.57 -12.65
C GLY A 51 -2.34 -0.21 -11.88
N ILE A 52 -2.75 -0.89 -10.80
CA ILE A 52 -1.86 -1.70 -9.97
C ILE A 52 -2.01 -3.16 -10.37
N GLY A 53 -1.06 -3.64 -11.18
CA GLY A 53 -1.08 -4.99 -11.72
C GLY A 53 -0.27 -5.10 -13.01
N LYS A 54 -0.14 -6.30 -13.56
CA LYS A 54 0.50 -6.48 -14.87
C LYS A 54 -0.47 -6.04 -15.97
N SER A 55 0.03 -5.36 -17.00
CA SER A 55 -0.69 -5.28 -18.28
C SER A 55 -0.97 -6.71 -18.77
N LYS A 56 -2.13 -6.92 -19.41
CA LYS A 56 -2.42 -8.16 -20.12
C LYS A 56 -1.29 -8.37 -21.12
N LYS A 57 -0.61 -9.52 -21.08
CA LYS A 57 0.15 -9.95 -22.26
C LYS A 57 -0.90 -10.23 -23.33
N GLU A 58 -0.88 -9.46 -24.42
CA GLU A 58 -1.46 -9.90 -25.69
C GLU A 58 -0.81 -11.21 -26.14
#